data_AF-A0A091RRU3-F1
#
_entry.id   AF-A0A091RRU3-F1
#
_cell.length_a   1.000
_cell.length_b   1.000
_cell.length_c   1.000
_cell.angle_alpha   90.00
_cell.angle_beta   90.00
_cell.angle_gamma   90.00
#
_symmetry.space_group_name_H-M   'P 1'
#
loop_
_entity.id
_entity.type
_entity.pdbx_description
1 polymer ?
#
loop_
_entity_poly.entity_id
_entity_poly.type
_entity_poly.pdbx_seq_one_letter_code
_entity_poly.pdbx_strand_id
1 'polypeptide(L)'
;LESGVKVWHLVKNHDHGDQKEGDRGSKMVSEIYLTRLLATKGTLQKFVDDLFETLFSTVHRGSALPLAIKYMFDFLDEQADKHGIHDTDVRHTWKSNCLPLRFWVNVIKNPQFVFDIHKGSITDACLSVVAQTFMDSCSTSEHRLGKDSPSNKLLYAKDIPSYKSWVERYYADIAKLPAISDQDMNAYLAEQSRLHAVEFNMLSALNEIYSYVSKYSEEV
;
A
#
# COMPACT_ATOMS: atom_id res chain seq x y z
N LEU A 1 -17.52 10.69 38.42
CA LEU A 1 -16.29 10.45 39.21
C LEU A 1 -15.15 10.17 38.23
N GLU A 2 -14.60 11.22 37.63
CA GLU A 2 -13.32 11.14 36.91
C GLU A 2 -12.22 11.25 37.96
N SER A 3 -11.70 10.12 38.45
CA SER A 3 -10.51 10.16 39.28
C SER A 3 -9.34 10.55 38.38
N GLY A 4 -8.60 11.61 38.71
CA GLY A 4 -7.37 12.06 38.05
C GLY A 4 -6.21 11.06 38.15
N VAL A 5 -6.48 9.78 37.92
CA VAL A 5 -5.55 8.65 37.98
C VAL A 5 -5.10 8.33 36.55
N LYS A 6 -3.83 8.61 36.26
CA LYS A 6 -3.18 8.14 35.03
C LYS A 6 -2.89 6.63 35.17
N VAL A 7 -3.60 5.79 34.41
CA VAL A 7 -3.37 4.34 34.36
C VAL A 7 -2.18 4.04 33.46
N TRP A 8 -1.35 3.08 33.86
CA TRP A 8 -0.20 2.59 33.10
C TRP A 8 -0.05 1.08 33.31
N HIS A 9 0.59 0.39 32.37
CA HIS A 9 0.82 -1.06 32.45
C HIS A 9 2.32 -1.38 32.56
N LEU A 10 3.07 -1.28 31.45
CA LEU A 10 4.52 -1.59 31.44
C LEU A 10 5.41 -0.35 31.50
N VAL A 11 4.93 0.81 31.04
CA VAL A 11 5.70 2.06 31.00
C VAL A 11 4.92 3.16 31.70
N LYS A 12 5.51 3.71 32.76
CA LYS A 12 5.02 4.91 33.43
C LYS A 12 5.80 6.11 32.89
N ASN A 13 5.16 6.91 32.04
CA ASN A 13 5.75 8.18 31.59
C ASN A 13 5.76 9.15 32.77
N HIS A 14 6.94 9.40 33.36
CA HIS A 14 7.10 10.46 34.35
C HIS A 14 7.00 11.82 33.63
N ASP A 15 6.12 12.70 34.11
CA ASP A 15 6.11 14.11 33.69
C ASP A 15 7.53 14.68 33.96
N HIS A 16 8.20 15.17 32.91
CA HIS A 16 9.63 15.47 32.88
C HIS A 16 10.07 16.39 34.04
N GLY A 17 10.72 15.83 35.06
CA GLY A 17 11.24 16.55 36.23
C GLY A 17 12.76 16.54 36.40
N ASP A 18 13.52 15.59 35.84
CA ASP A 18 14.98 15.55 36.04
C ASP A 18 15.71 15.03 34.79
N GLN A 19 16.11 15.95 33.91
CA GLN A 19 17.05 15.70 32.83
C GLN A 19 18.49 15.91 33.34
N LYS A 20 19.14 14.86 33.85
CA LYS A 20 20.63 14.84 33.93
C LYS A 20 21.32 13.54 33.49
N GLU A 21 20.60 12.44 33.18
CA GLU A 21 21.23 11.18 32.73
C GLU A 21 20.73 10.62 31.37
N GLY A 22 19.89 11.37 30.64
CA GLY A 22 19.08 10.84 29.54
C GLY A 22 19.79 10.42 28.23
N ASP A 23 20.98 10.96 27.91
CA ASP A 23 21.54 10.77 26.56
C ASP A 23 22.25 9.42 26.35
N ARG A 24 22.87 8.85 27.40
CA ARG A 24 23.55 7.53 27.32
C ARG A 24 22.58 6.36 27.48
N GLY A 25 21.55 6.50 28.32
CA GLY A 25 20.50 5.50 28.47
C GLY A 25 19.63 5.36 27.21
N SER A 26 19.27 6.48 26.57
CA SER A 26 18.46 6.50 25.35
C SER A 26 19.13 5.77 24.16
N LYS A 27 20.45 5.98 23.97
CA LYS A 27 21.21 5.36 22.86
C LYS A 27 21.40 3.85 23.02
N MET A 28 21.78 3.35 24.22
CA MET A 28 21.90 1.91 24.47
C MET A 28 20.57 1.18 24.33
N VAL A 29 19.49 1.82 24.78
CA VAL A 29 18.13 1.30 24.69
C VAL A 29 17.70 1.21 23.21
N SER A 30 18.03 2.20 22.38
CA SER A 30 17.79 2.19 20.94
C SER A 30 18.53 1.07 20.17
N GLU A 31 19.77 0.75 20.54
CA GLU A 31 20.54 -0.33 19.89
C GLU A 31 20.01 -1.73 20.25
N ILE A 32 19.63 -1.96 21.52
CA ILE A 32 19.00 -3.22 21.95
C ILE A 32 17.65 -3.42 21.25
N TYR A 33 16.88 -2.34 21.05
CA TYR A 33 15.62 -2.42 20.31
C TYR A 33 15.81 -2.69 18.82
N LEU A 34 16.90 -2.21 18.21
CA LEU A 34 17.18 -2.48 16.80
C LEU A 34 17.40 -3.97 16.54
N THR A 35 18.16 -4.68 17.39
CA THR A 35 18.35 -6.13 17.26
C THR A 35 17.03 -6.89 17.39
N ARG A 36 16.13 -6.44 18.27
CA ARG A 36 14.79 -7.03 18.42
C ARG A 36 13.92 -6.79 17.18
N LEU A 37 13.96 -5.59 16.62
CA LEU A 37 13.27 -5.27 15.35
C LEU A 37 13.78 -6.15 14.21
N LEU A 38 15.10 -6.32 14.11
CA LEU A 38 15.72 -7.20 13.11
C LEU A 38 15.31 -8.67 13.31
N ALA A 39 15.24 -9.15 14.55
CA ALA A 39 14.76 -10.50 14.84
C ALA A 39 13.31 -10.70 14.40
N THR A 40 12.41 -9.78 14.78
CA THR A 40 10.99 -9.83 14.35
C THR A 40 10.86 -9.74 12.83
N LYS A 41 11.60 -8.83 12.17
CA LYS A 41 11.62 -8.73 10.71
C LYS A 41 12.09 -10.03 10.08
N GLY A 42 13.17 -10.63 10.59
CA GLY A 42 13.69 -11.91 10.12
C GLY A 42 12.66 -13.03 10.22
N THR A 43 11.89 -13.10 11.32
CA THR A 43 10.82 -14.09 11.48
C THR A 43 9.66 -13.87 10.50
N LEU A 44 9.30 -12.62 10.23
CA LEU A 44 8.17 -12.28 9.33
C LEU A 44 8.55 -12.21 7.85
N GLN A 45 9.85 -12.24 7.53
CA GLN A 45 10.39 -11.97 6.20
C GLN A 45 9.70 -12.77 5.10
N LYS A 46 9.60 -14.09 5.27
CA LYS A 46 9.00 -14.98 4.27
C LYS A 46 7.55 -14.60 3.96
N PHE A 47 6.76 -14.22 4.96
CA PHE A 47 5.37 -13.83 4.75
C PHE A 47 5.25 -12.51 3.97
N VAL A 48 6.19 -11.58 4.19
CA VAL A 48 6.26 -10.33 3.43
C VAL A 48 6.68 -10.60 1.98
N ASP A 49 7.69 -11.45 1.78
CA ASP A 49 8.15 -11.85 0.45
C ASP A 49 7.04 -12.55 -0.34
N ASP A 50 6.39 -13.57 0.26
CA ASP A 50 5.31 -14.32 -0.36
C ASP A 50 4.14 -13.38 -0.75
N LEU A 51 3.83 -12.39 0.09
CA LEU A 51 2.81 -11.38 -0.22
C LEU A 51 3.22 -10.49 -1.40
N PHE A 52 4.43 -9.92 -1.37
CA PHE A 52 4.89 -9.00 -2.41
C PHE A 52 5.06 -9.70 -3.75
N GLU A 53 5.60 -10.92 -3.76
CA GLU A 53 5.73 -11.74 -4.95
C GLU A 53 4.36 -12.08 -5.55
N THR A 54 3.36 -12.39 -4.71
CA THR A 54 2.00 -12.65 -5.17
C THR A 54 1.37 -11.40 -5.80
N LEU A 55 1.55 -10.23 -5.18
CA LEU A 55 0.97 -8.97 -5.67
C LEU A 55 1.64 -8.47 -6.96
N PHE A 56 2.95 -8.73 -7.14
CA PHE A 56 3.72 -8.34 -8.32
C PHE A 56 3.99 -9.52 -9.27
N SER A 57 3.07 -10.48 -9.37
CA SER A 57 3.14 -11.57 -10.34
C SER A 57 2.05 -11.47 -11.40
N THR A 58 2.39 -11.81 -12.64
CA THR A 58 1.45 -11.97 -13.76
C THR A 58 0.82 -13.36 -13.81
N VAL A 59 1.42 -14.34 -13.13
CA VAL A 59 0.92 -15.72 -13.01
C VAL A 59 1.22 -16.22 -11.61
N HIS A 60 0.20 -16.35 -10.77
CA HIS A 60 0.33 -16.96 -9.46
C HIS A 60 -0.52 -18.22 -9.37
N ARG A 61 0.12 -19.37 -9.13
CA ARG A 61 -0.54 -20.69 -8.97
C ARG A 61 -1.52 -21.05 -10.10
N GLY A 62 -1.15 -20.72 -11.34
CA GLY A 62 -1.96 -21.01 -12.53
C GLY A 62 -3.14 -20.08 -12.77
N SER A 63 -3.33 -19.05 -11.93
CA SER A 63 -4.31 -17.98 -12.20
C SER A 63 -3.69 -16.91 -13.09
N ALA A 64 -4.46 -16.47 -14.09
CA ALA A 64 -4.08 -15.36 -14.97
C ALA A 64 -4.19 -14.01 -14.25
N LEU A 65 -3.43 -13.02 -14.72
CA LEU A 65 -3.53 -11.63 -14.26
C LEU A 65 -4.98 -11.10 -14.38
N PRO A 66 -5.49 -10.35 -13.39
CA PRO A 66 -6.80 -9.69 -13.49
C PRO A 66 -6.93 -8.78 -14.72
N LEU A 67 -8.02 -8.94 -15.47
CA LEU A 67 -8.30 -8.19 -16.70
C LEU A 67 -8.24 -6.66 -16.49
N ALA A 68 -8.79 -6.18 -15.36
CA ALA A 68 -8.81 -4.77 -15.02
C ALA A 68 -7.40 -4.15 -14.91
N ILE A 69 -6.40 -4.92 -14.46
CA ILE A 69 -5.02 -4.42 -14.34
C ILE A 69 -4.42 -4.22 -15.73
N LYS A 70 -4.52 -5.25 -16.59
CA LYS A 70 -4.01 -5.17 -17.96
C LYS A 70 -4.69 -4.05 -18.74
N TYR A 71 -6.02 -3.99 -18.73
CA TYR A 71 -6.78 -2.99 -19.45
C TYR A 71 -6.45 -1.55 -18.98
N MET A 72 -6.34 -1.34 -17.66
CA MET A 72 -5.97 -0.02 -17.13
C MET A 72 -4.52 0.37 -17.45
N PHE A 73 -3.57 -0.59 -17.40
CA PHE A 73 -2.17 -0.29 -17.69
C PHE A 73 -1.95 -0.01 -19.18
N ASP A 74 -2.64 -0.72 -20.07
CA ASP A 74 -2.65 -0.43 -21.50
C ASP A 74 -3.23 0.97 -21.76
N PHE A 75 -4.34 1.32 -21.10
CA PHE A 75 -4.89 2.67 -21.18
C PHE A 75 -3.87 3.73 -20.79
N LEU A 76 -3.13 3.55 -19.68
CA LEU A 76 -2.10 4.50 -19.24
C LEU A 76 -0.95 4.61 -20.25
N ASP A 77 -0.52 3.49 -20.83
CA ASP A 77 0.51 3.47 -21.87
C ASP A 77 0.04 4.21 -23.13
N GLU A 78 -1.20 3.97 -23.58
CA GLU A 78 -1.80 4.71 -24.69
C GLU A 78 -1.93 6.22 -24.41
N GLN A 79 -2.30 6.61 -23.18
CA GLN A 79 -2.36 8.02 -22.81
C GLN A 79 -0.98 8.67 -22.88
N ALA A 80 0.06 7.95 -22.44
CA ALA A 80 1.43 8.44 -22.55
C ALA A 80 1.84 8.59 -24.02
N ASP A 81 1.53 7.61 -24.88
CA ASP A 81 1.82 7.66 -26.31
C ASP A 81 1.08 8.81 -27.01
N LYS A 82 -0.22 9.01 -26.71
CA LYS A 82 -1.03 10.12 -27.25
C LYS A 82 -0.44 11.51 -26.93
N HIS A 83 0.31 11.62 -25.83
CA HIS A 83 0.94 12.88 -25.40
C HIS A 83 2.45 12.94 -25.68
N GLY A 84 3.01 11.98 -26.44
CA GLY A 84 4.44 11.97 -26.79
C GLY A 84 5.37 11.70 -25.60
N ILE A 85 4.87 11.04 -24.54
CA ILE A 85 5.64 10.74 -23.33
C ILE A 85 6.34 9.39 -23.52
N HIS A 86 7.63 9.46 -23.86
CA HIS A 86 8.48 8.28 -24.04
C HIS A 86 9.33 7.94 -22.80
N ASP A 87 9.31 8.79 -21.76
CA ASP A 87 9.97 8.51 -20.49
C ASP A 87 9.25 7.37 -19.75
N THR A 88 9.96 6.27 -19.54
CA THR A 88 9.45 5.07 -18.87
C THR A 88 9.16 5.31 -17.38
N ASP A 89 9.87 6.24 -16.74
CA ASP A 89 9.68 6.55 -15.32
C ASP A 89 8.32 7.22 -15.07
N VAL A 90 7.83 8.00 -16.03
CA VAL A 90 6.50 8.60 -15.97
C VAL A 90 5.42 7.51 -16.00
N ARG A 91 5.52 6.57 -16.95
CA ARG A 91 4.57 5.44 -17.06
C ARG A 91 4.62 4.54 -15.82
N HIS A 92 5.82 4.24 -15.31
CA HIS A 92 6.02 3.51 -14.07
C HIS A 92 5.35 4.21 -12.88
N THR A 93 5.52 5.53 -12.80
CA THR A 93 4.93 6.35 -11.73
C THR A 93 3.42 6.40 -11.82
N TRP A 94 2.84 6.50 -13.03
CA TRP A 94 1.39 6.44 -13.23
C TRP A 94 0.81 5.10 -12.80
N LYS A 95 1.41 3.98 -13.26
CA LYS A 95 1.00 2.62 -12.88
C LYS A 95 1.09 2.41 -11.36
N SER A 96 2.15 2.91 -10.74
CA SER A 96 2.33 2.83 -9.29
C SER A 96 1.30 3.67 -8.51
N ASN A 97 1.04 4.89 -8.97
CA ASN A 97 0.07 5.80 -8.37
C ASN A 97 -1.38 5.39 -8.58
N CYS A 98 -1.69 4.60 -9.61
CA CYS A 98 -3.05 4.18 -9.89
C CYS A 98 -3.45 2.92 -9.11
N LEU A 99 -2.54 1.95 -8.95
CA LEU A 99 -2.86 0.64 -8.38
C LEU A 99 -2.17 0.38 -7.03
N PRO A 100 -0.86 0.09 -6.94
CA PRO A 100 -0.25 -0.35 -5.69
C PRO A 100 -0.36 0.71 -4.58
N LEU A 101 -0.15 1.99 -4.90
CA LEU A 101 -0.16 3.06 -3.89
C LEU A 101 -1.57 3.49 -3.44
N ARG A 102 -2.62 3.09 -4.16
CA ARG A 102 -4.03 3.42 -3.82
C ARG A 102 -4.76 2.22 -3.25
N PHE A 103 -4.70 1.10 -3.94
CA PHE A 103 -5.44 -0.10 -3.60
C PHE A 103 -4.62 -1.01 -2.66
N TRP A 104 -3.44 -1.47 -3.09
CA TRP A 104 -2.70 -2.48 -2.33
C TRP A 104 -2.18 -1.98 -0.99
N VAL A 105 -1.63 -0.76 -0.93
CA VAL A 105 -1.24 -0.13 0.35
C VAL A 105 -2.43 -0.07 1.31
N ASN A 106 -3.64 0.24 0.81
CA ASN A 106 -4.83 0.33 1.65
C ASN A 106 -5.22 -1.04 2.20
N VAL A 107 -5.21 -2.09 1.37
CA VAL A 107 -5.52 -3.47 1.79
C VAL A 107 -4.47 -4.00 2.77
N ILE A 108 -3.18 -3.77 2.51
CA ILE A 108 -2.07 -4.19 3.41
C ILE A 108 -2.23 -3.53 4.79
N LYS A 109 -2.55 -2.23 4.83
CA LYS A 109 -2.77 -1.52 6.09
C LYS A 109 -4.08 -1.88 6.77
N ASN A 110 -5.09 -2.29 6.01
CA ASN A 110 -6.45 -2.51 6.51
C ASN A 110 -6.97 -3.91 6.14
N PRO A 111 -6.36 -4.99 6.66
CA PRO A 111 -6.80 -6.35 6.36
C PRO A 111 -8.23 -6.63 6.84
N GLN A 112 -8.75 -5.86 7.80
CA GLN A 112 -10.15 -5.95 8.25
C GLN A 112 -11.17 -5.53 7.19
N PHE A 113 -10.75 -4.92 6.07
CA PHE A 113 -11.63 -4.68 4.91
C PHE A 113 -11.87 -5.94 4.09
N VAL A 114 -11.02 -6.96 4.24
CA VAL A 114 -11.08 -8.22 3.48
C VAL A 114 -11.50 -9.38 4.38
N PHE A 115 -11.06 -9.36 5.64
CA PHE A 115 -11.28 -10.43 6.61
C PHE A 115 -12.04 -9.94 7.84
N ASP A 116 -12.88 -10.79 8.41
CA ASP A 116 -13.55 -10.52 9.69
C ASP A 116 -12.56 -10.70 10.86
N ILE A 117 -11.76 -9.67 11.11
CA ILE A 117 -10.71 -9.66 12.14
C ILE A 117 -10.66 -8.32 12.87
N HIS A 118 -10.26 -8.36 14.15
CA HIS A 118 -9.93 -7.16 14.91
C HIS A 118 -8.47 -6.77 14.71
N LYS A 119 -8.21 -5.56 14.18
CA LYS A 119 -6.86 -5.01 14.05
C LYS A 119 -6.48 -4.20 15.30
N GLY A 120 -5.64 -4.80 16.15
CA GLY A 120 -5.05 -4.10 17.30
C GLY A 120 -4.02 -3.04 16.90
N SER A 121 -3.75 -2.08 17.79
CA SER A 121 -2.83 -0.94 17.53
C SER A 121 -1.40 -1.35 17.21
N ILE A 122 -0.87 -2.40 17.85
CA ILE A 122 0.47 -2.91 17.56
C ILE A 122 0.55 -3.53 16.15
N THR A 123 -0.48 -4.27 15.75
CA THR A 123 -0.58 -4.86 14.41
C THR A 123 -0.67 -3.75 13.36
N ASP A 124 -1.45 -2.70 13.60
CA ASP A 124 -1.53 -1.53 12.72
C ASP A 124 -0.17 -0.84 12.52
N ALA A 125 0.60 -0.68 13.60
CA ALA A 125 1.95 -0.12 13.53
C ALA A 125 2.89 -1.02 12.71
N CYS A 126 2.85 -2.34 12.89
CA CYS A 126 3.65 -3.30 12.12
C CYS A 126 3.27 -3.30 10.63
N LEU A 127 1.97 -3.33 10.31
CA LEU A 127 1.47 -3.29 8.93
C LEU A 127 1.81 -1.96 8.25
N SER A 128 1.87 -0.86 8.99
CA SER A 128 2.31 0.43 8.46
C SER A 128 3.78 0.41 8.04
N VAL A 129 4.65 -0.33 8.74
CA VAL A 129 6.04 -0.53 8.32
C VAL A 129 6.09 -1.35 7.03
N VAL A 130 5.36 -2.47 6.95
CA VAL A 130 5.30 -3.32 5.74
C VAL A 130 4.74 -2.53 4.54
N ALA A 131 3.67 -1.75 4.75
CA ALA A 131 3.09 -0.91 3.72
C ALA A 131 4.07 0.17 3.25
N GLN A 132 4.86 0.77 4.15
CA GLN A 132 5.90 1.71 3.74
C GLN A 132 6.97 1.05 2.88
N THR A 133 7.42 -0.15 3.25
CA THR A 133 8.36 -0.94 2.44
C THR A 133 7.78 -1.26 1.06
N PHE A 134 6.49 -1.60 0.99
CA PHE A 134 5.79 -1.80 -0.28
C PHE A 134 5.78 -0.52 -1.12
N MET A 135 5.46 0.64 -0.53
CA MET A 135 5.49 1.93 -1.23
C MET A 135 6.89 2.27 -1.76
N ASP A 136 7.93 2.07 -0.94
CA ASP A 136 9.31 2.33 -1.32
C ASP A 136 9.76 1.43 -2.48
N SER A 137 9.21 0.21 -2.59
CA SER A 137 9.48 -0.71 -3.71
C SER A 137 8.88 -0.24 -5.04
N CYS A 138 7.82 0.57 -5.02
CA CYS A 138 7.21 1.11 -6.24
C CYS A 138 7.87 2.41 -6.75
N SER A 139 8.76 3.02 -5.97
CA SER A 139 9.41 4.29 -6.33
C SER A 139 10.52 4.10 -7.36
N THR A 140 10.62 5.01 -8.33
CA THR A 140 11.77 5.10 -9.26
C THR A 140 12.98 5.81 -8.62
N SER A 141 12.77 6.54 -7.51
CA SER A 141 13.84 7.31 -6.86
C SER A 141 14.85 6.42 -6.13
N GLU A 142 16.12 6.79 -6.16
CA GLU A 142 17.16 6.10 -5.39
C GLU A 142 16.85 6.08 -3.89
N HIS A 143 17.12 4.93 -3.26
CA HIS A 143 16.94 4.76 -1.83
C HIS A 143 18.16 5.31 -1.08
N ARG A 144 18.16 6.63 -0.82
CA ARG A 144 19.24 7.29 -0.06
C ARG A 144 19.10 7.04 1.43
N LEU A 145 20.08 6.36 2.01
CA LEU A 145 20.16 6.07 3.44
C LEU A 145 21.24 6.94 4.09
N GLY A 146 20.83 7.73 5.06
CA GLY A 146 21.71 8.47 5.97
C GLY A 146 21.51 8.09 7.44
N LYS A 147 22.32 8.66 8.32
CA LYS A 147 22.23 8.44 9.79
C LYS A 147 20.88 8.86 10.38
N ASP A 148 20.20 9.80 9.73
CA ASP A 148 18.89 10.32 10.14
C ASP A 148 17.71 9.60 9.47
N SER A 149 17.97 8.49 8.76
CA SER A 149 16.90 7.70 8.15
C SER A 149 16.04 7.04 9.24
N PRO A 150 14.71 7.06 9.11
CA PRO A 150 13.85 6.42 10.09
C PRO A 150 14.07 4.90 10.10
N SER A 151 13.89 4.28 11.27
CA SER A 151 14.26 2.88 11.51
C SER A 151 13.55 1.89 10.57
N ASN A 152 12.32 2.18 10.15
CA ASN A 152 11.58 1.37 9.19
C ASN A 152 12.24 1.33 7.80
N LYS A 153 12.83 2.45 7.34
CA LYS A 153 13.60 2.48 6.08
C LYS A 153 14.88 1.66 6.18
N LEU A 154 15.58 1.75 7.32
CA LEU A 154 16.79 0.97 7.56
C LEU A 154 16.50 -0.55 7.65
N LEU A 155 15.32 -0.93 8.15
CA LEU A 155 14.97 -2.32 8.41
C LEU A 155 14.86 -3.18 7.14
N TYR A 156 14.36 -2.59 6.04
CA TYR A 156 14.18 -3.25 4.74
C TYR A 156 15.11 -2.73 3.64
N ALA A 157 16.04 -1.83 3.98
CA ALA A 157 16.99 -1.20 3.06
C ALA A 157 17.66 -2.16 2.07
N LYS A 158 18.03 -3.36 2.53
CA LYS A 158 18.73 -4.37 1.72
C LYS A 158 17.78 -5.12 0.77
N ASP A 159 16.49 -5.18 1.07
CA ASP A 159 15.50 -5.92 0.31
C ASP A 159 14.85 -5.05 -0.78
N ILE A 160 14.75 -3.73 -0.55
CA ILE A 160 14.15 -2.77 -1.48
C ILE A 160 14.66 -2.90 -2.93
N PRO A 161 15.97 -3.03 -3.22
CA PRO A 161 16.44 -3.20 -4.59
C PRO A 161 15.86 -4.45 -5.28
N SER A 162 15.71 -5.55 -4.53
CA SER A 162 15.08 -6.78 -5.06
C SER A 162 13.61 -6.54 -5.37
N TYR A 163 12.86 -5.92 -4.44
CA TYR A 163 11.44 -5.63 -4.67
C TYR A 163 11.21 -4.65 -5.83
N LYS A 164 12.06 -3.63 -6.00
CA LYS A 164 12.01 -2.74 -7.17
C LYS A 164 12.15 -3.52 -8.48
N SER A 165 13.08 -4.48 -8.54
CA SER A 165 13.25 -5.34 -9.71
C SER A 165 12.02 -6.21 -10.00
N TRP A 166 11.25 -6.58 -8.97
CA TRP A 166 9.98 -7.31 -9.15
C TRP A 166 8.90 -6.40 -9.74
N VAL A 167 8.79 -5.16 -9.26
CA VAL A 167 7.85 -4.16 -9.80
C VAL A 167 8.16 -3.83 -11.26
N GLU A 168 9.43 -3.58 -11.58
CA GLU A 168 9.87 -3.31 -12.96
C GLU A 168 9.53 -4.49 -13.89
N ARG A 169 9.83 -5.72 -13.45
CA ARG A 169 9.49 -6.94 -14.21
C ARG A 169 7.99 -7.10 -14.37
N TYR A 170 7.22 -6.87 -13.31
CA TYR A 170 5.76 -6.95 -13.31
C TYR A 170 5.16 -6.03 -14.38
N TYR A 171 5.54 -4.75 -14.40
CA TYR A 171 5.06 -3.81 -15.41
C TYR A 171 5.50 -4.18 -16.83
N ALA A 172 6.75 -4.62 -17.00
CA ALA A 172 7.27 -5.04 -18.30
C ALA A 172 6.55 -6.29 -18.83
N ASP A 173 6.22 -7.25 -17.96
CA ASP A 173 5.54 -8.47 -18.36
C ASP A 173 4.07 -8.23 -18.68
N ILE A 174 3.38 -7.34 -17.95
CA ILE A 174 2.01 -6.91 -18.29
C ILE A 174 1.97 -6.24 -19.67
N ALA A 175 2.94 -5.39 -19.99
CA ALA A 175 3.01 -4.72 -21.28
C ALA A 175 3.14 -5.71 -22.45
N LYS A 176 3.78 -6.86 -22.23
CA LYS A 176 3.93 -7.93 -23.24
C LYS A 176 2.68 -8.81 -23.39
N LEU A 177 1.74 -8.78 -22.44
CA LEU A 177 0.52 -9.56 -22.55
C LEU A 177 -0.33 -9.06 -23.74
N PRO A 178 -1.09 -9.95 -24.39
CA PRO A 178 -2.05 -9.54 -25.42
C PRO A 178 -3.00 -8.46 -24.90
N ALA A 179 -3.28 -7.47 -25.74
CA ALA A 179 -4.29 -6.46 -25.43
C ALA A 179 -5.66 -7.12 -25.25
N ILE A 180 -6.44 -6.61 -24.30
CA ILE A 180 -7.81 -7.06 -24.07
C ILE A 180 -8.72 -6.27 -25.01
N SER A 181 -9.59 -6.95 -25.76
CA SER A 181 -10.53 -6.27 -26.63
C SER A 181 -11.62 -5.55 -25.82
N ASP A 182 -12.14 -4.43 -26.34
CA ASP A 182 -13.26 -3.74 -25.70
C ASP A 182 -14.49 -4.65 -25.57
N GLN A 183 -14.68 -5.59 -26.49
CA GLN A 183 -15.75 -6.57 -26.40
C GLN A 183 -15.59 -7.48 -25.17
N ASP A 184 -14.39 -8.02 -24.95
CA ASP A 184 -14.12 -8.90 -23.81
C ASP A 184 -14.20 -8.13 -22.48
N MET A 185 -13.67 -6.91 -22.45
CA MET A 185 -13.74 -6.07 -21.25
C MET A 185 -15.18 -5.67 -20.92
N ASN A 186 -16.00 -5.31 -21.92
CA ASN A 186 -17.42 -5.01 -21.73
C ASN A 186 -18.20 -6.24 -21.26
N ALA A 187 -17.92 -7.42 -21.80
CA ALA A 187 -18.53 -8.66 -21.34
C ALA A 187 -18.18 -8.96 -19.87
N TYR A 188 -16.92 -8.78 -19.49
CA TYR A 188 -16.48 -8.91 -18.10
C TYR A 188 -17.19 -7.91 -17.18
N LEU A 189 -17.26 -6.63 -17.54
CA LEU A 189 -17.93 -5.59 -16.75
C LEU A 189 -19.44 -5.82 -16.63
N ALA A 190 -20.10 -6.29 -17.69
CA ALA A 190 -21.51 -6.64 -17.66
C ALA A 190 -21.78 -7.80 -16.69
N GLU A 191 -20.91 -8.82 -16.67
CA GLU A 191 -21.02 -9.93 -15.74
C GLU A 191 -20.79 -9.49 -14.29
N GLN A 192 -19.78 -8.67 -14.00
CA GLN A 192 -19.59 -8.09 -12.66
C GLN A 192 -20.80 -7.26 -12.22
N SER A 193 -21.35 -6.43 -13.13
CA SER A 193 -22.55 -5.63 -12.85
C SER A 193 -23.76 -6.51 -12.51
N ARG A 194 -23.91 -7.64 -13.20
CA ARG A 194 -24.98 -8.62 -12.96
C ARG A 194 -24.81 -9.32 -11.61
N LEU A 195 -23.59 -9.73 -11.26
CA LEU A 195 -23.29 -10.42 -10.00
C LEU A 195 -23.61 -9.56 -8.77
N HIS A 196 -23.31 -8.26 -8.86
CA HIS A 196 -23.45 -7.33 -7.73
C HIS A 196 -24.69 -6.42 -7.81
N ALA A 197 -25.63 -6.70 -8.74
CA ALA A 197 -26.77 -5.82 -9.05
C ALA A 197 -27.69 -5.51 -7.86
N VAL A 198 -27.71 -6.38 -6.85
CA VAL A 198 -28.62 -6.30 -5.69
C VAL A 198 -27.88 -6.09 -4.37
N GLU A 199 -26.56 -5.91 -4.39
CA GLU A 199 -25.76 -5.77 -3.17
C GLU A 199 -25.86 -4.38 -2.53
N PHE A 200 -26.17 -3.35 -3.33
CA PHE A 200 -26.15 -1.95 -2.91
C PHE A 200 -27.49 -1.25 -3.14
N ASN A 201 -27.90 -0.39 -2.20
CA ASN A 201 -29.10 0.44 -2.36
C ASN A 201 -28.78 1.69 -3.18
N MET A 202 -29.16 1.66 -4.46
CA MET A 202 -28.93 2.76 -5.40
C MET A 202 -29.68 4.04 -5.02
N LEU A 203 -30.89 3.93 -4.46
CA LEU A 203 -31.69 5.11 -4.10
C LEU A 203 -31.03 5.90 -2.97
N SER A 204 -30.46 5.22 -1.98
CA SER A 204 -29.70 5.87 -0.91
C SER A 204 -28.48 6.60 -1.45
N ALA A 205 -27.71 5.97 -2.36
CA ALA A 205 -26.55 6.61 -2.98
C ALA A 205 -26.97 7.85 -3.81
N LEU A 206 -28.05 7.76 -4.58
CA LEU A 206 -28.58 8.88 -5.37
C LEU A 206 -29.03 10.05 -4.48
N ASN A 207 -29.67 9.77 -3.35
CA ASN A 207 -30.09 10.80 -2.41
C ASN A 207 -28.89 11.58 -1.85
N GLU A 208 -27.81 10.89 -1.48
CA GLU A 208 -26.57 11.54 -1.02
C GLU A 208 -25.91 12.36 -2.15
N ILE A 209 -25.86 11.82 -3.38
CA ILE A 209 -25.28 12.54 -4.53
C ILE A 209 -26.10 13.79 -4.88
N TYR A 210 -27.43 13.72 -4.82
CA TYR A 210 -28.32 14.84 -5.15
C TYR A 210 -28.09 16.06 -4.23
N SER A 211 -27.62 15.84 -3.00
CA SER A 211 -27.24 16.94 -2.10
C SER A 211 -26.14 17.83 -2.70
N TYR A 212 -25.19 17.25 -3.44
CA TYR A 212 -24.12 17.99 -4.12
C TYR A 212 -24.65 18.72 -5.35
N VAL A 213 -25.53 18.08 -6.14
CA VAL A 213 -26.17 18.73 -7.30
C VAL A 213 -26.96 19.97 -6.87
N SER A 214 -27.72 19.86 -5.79
CA SER A 214 -28.48 21.00 -5.25
C SER A 214 -27.56 22.12 -4.78
N LYS A 215 -26.47 21.76 -4.07
CA LYS A 215 -25.51 22.71 -3.51
C LYS A 215 -24.73 23.48 -4.57
N TYR A 216 -24.42 22.85 -5.69
CA TYR A 216 -23.61 23.40 -6.78
C TYR A 216 -24.44 23.57 -8.06
N SER A 217 -25.73 23.89 -7.91
CA SER A 217 -26.67 23.95 -9.03
C SER A 217 -26.46 25.14 -9.97
N GLU A 218 -25.69 26.14 -9.57
CA GLU A 218 -25.32 27.26 -10.45
C GLU A 218 -24.09 26.93 -11.31
N GLU A 219 -23.21 26.05 -10.83
CA GLU A 219 -21.98 25.68 -11.52
C GLU A 219 -22.14 24.48 -12.46
N VAL A 220 -23.12 23.60 -12.22
CA VAL A 220 -23.41 22.38 -13.01
C VAL A 220 -24.50 22.64 -14.04
#